data_AF-A0A1M2YVT3-F1
#
_entry.id   AF-A0A1M2YVT3-F1
#
_cell.length_a   1.000
_cell.length_b   1.000
_cell.length_c   1.000
_cell.angle_alpha   90.00
_cell.angle_beta   90.00
_cell.angle_gamma   90.00
#
_symmetry.space_group_name_H-M   'P 1'
#
loop_
_entity.id
_entity.type
_entity.pdbx_description
1 polymer ?
#
loop_
_entity_poly.entity_id
_entity_poly.type
_entity_poly.pdbx_seq_one_letter_code
_entity_poly.pdbx_strand_id
1 'polypeptide(L)'
;MDEEKAPPGFEDEWRTSSKFRMMVREQRKLGARQETTDVSAPTRKKASYVGVPAIFKLKLACMHLEQAYGDSFGCYLVGSALERADWRDVDVVMILDDERFQREFPDAEIRGGAFECDPKWLIHTVAISEWLRAQSGLPIDFKFQPQTWANERHLGRRDAIGMRVVRCKDKC
;
A
#
# COMPACT_ATOMS: atom_id res chain seq x y z
N MET A 1 -54.24 -5.73 39.53
CA MET A 1 -54.80 -4.92 40.63
C MET A 1 -53.57 -4.31 41.29
N ASP A 2 -53.14 -3.09 40.96
CA ASP A 2 -53.90 -1.91 40.56
C ASP A 2 -53.14 -1.02 39.57
N GLU A 3 -53.85 -0.51 38.55
CA GLU A 3 -53.41 0.60 37.70
C GLU A 3 -53.84 1.92 38.37
N GLU A 4 -52.88 2.74 38.78
CA GLU A 4 -53.15 4.10 39.23
C GLU A 4 -53.13 5.03 38.00
N LYS A 5 -54.33 5.42 37.52
CA LYS A 5 -54.49 6.41 36.44
C LYS A 5 -54.30 7.83 36.98
N ALA A 6 -53.38 8.57 36.38
CA ALA A 6 -53.27 10.02 36.58
C ALA A 6 -54.51 10.75 36.01
N PRO A 7 -54.97 11.86 36.65
CA PRO A 7 -56.17 12.57 36.22
C PRO A 7 -55.94 13.34 34.91
N PRO A 8 -56.96 13.44 34.03
CA PRO A 8 -56.83 14.11 32.75
C PRO A 8 -56.98 15.63 32.92
N GLY A 9 -56.07 16.41 32.34
CA GLY A 9 -56.32 17.84 32.10
C GLY A 9 -55.16 18.84 32.26
N PHE A 10 -53.90 18.42 32.41
CA PHE A 10 -52.80 19.37 32.68
C PHE A 10 -51.81 19.60 31.52
N GLU A 11 -52.02 19.00 30.33
CA GLU A 11 -50.98 19.00 29.28
C GLU A 11 -51.22 19.96 28.09
N ASP A 12 -52.40 20.53 27.91
CA ASP A 12 -52.72 21.21 26.64
C ASP A 12 -52.53 22.74 26.63
N GLU A 13 -52.37 23.39 27.78
CA GLU A 13 -52.34 24.87 27.82
C GLU A 13 -50.93 25.48 27.64
N TRP A 14 -49.86 24.69 27.80
CA TRP A 14 -48.48 25.21 27.69
C TRP A 14 -47.89 25.14 26.27
N ARG A 15 -48.47 24.33 25.37
CA ARG A 15 -47.93 24.09 24.01
C ARG A 15 -48.20 25.22 23.02
N THR A 16 -49.20 26.06 23.25
CA THR A 16 -49.62 27.14 22.33
C THR A 16 -49.06 28.51 22.71
N SER A 17 -48.39 28.63 23.86
CA SER A 17 -47.84 29.90 24.34
C SER A 17 -46.72 30.43 23.45
N SER A 18 -46.84 31.70 23.07
CA SER A 18 -45.83 32.43 22.28
C SER A 18 -44.46 32.48 22.98
N LYS A 19 -44.42 32.33 24.32
CA LYS A 19 -43.17 32.20 25.09
C LYS A 19 -42.45 30.89 24.80
N PHE A 20 -43.17 29.77 24.62
CA PHE A 20 -42.57 28.47 24.29
C PHE A 20 -41.96 28.50 22.87
N ARG A 21 -42.64 29.10 21.90
CA ARG A 21 -42.11 29.27 20.54
C ARG A 21 -40.87 30.17 20.48
N MET A 22 -40.78 31.20 21.31
CA MET A 22 -39.55 32.01 21.44
C MET A 22 -38.42 31.22 22.06
N MET A 23 -38.68 30.51 23.16
CA MET A 23 -37.66 29.73 23.87
C MET A 23 -37.07 28.60 22.99
N VAL A 24 -37.90 27.93 22.19
CA VAL A 24 -37.46 26.92 21.22
C VAL A 24 -36.65 27.54 20.06
N ARG A 25 -36.98 28.76 19.62
CA ARG A 25 -36.19 29.49 18.60
C ARG A 25 -34.85 29.96 19.13
N GLU A 26 -34.78 30.32 20.41
CA GLU A 26 -33.57 30.81 21.06
C GLU A 26 -32.61 29.65 21.39
N GLN A 27 -33.14 28.50 21.83
CA GLN A 27 -32.35 27.27 21.97
C GLN A 27 -31.83 26.74 20.62
N ARG A 28 -32.59 26.90 19.53
CA ARG A 28 -32.10 26.56 18.17
C ARG A 28 -30.99 27.49 17.66
N LYS A 29 -30.94 28.75 18.11
CA LYS A 29 -29.86 29.69 17.75
C LYS A 29 -28.58 29.46 18.56
N LEU A 30 -28.70 28.96 19.79
CA LEU A 30 -27.55 28.67 20.66
C LEU A 30 -26.86 27.32 20.36
N GLY A 31 -27.52 26.39 19.66
CA GLY A 31 -26.95 25.10 19.28
C GLY A 31 -26.17 25.06 17.96
N ALA A 32 -26.06 26.18 17.23
CA ALA A 32 -25.59 26.20 15.84
C ALA A 32 -24.13 26.65 15.63
N ARG A 33 -23.27 26.59 16.65
CA ARG A 33 -21.84 26.87 16.49
C ARG A 33 -20.98 26.03 17.41
N GLN A 34 -21.00 24.72 17.20
CA GLN A 34 -19.83 23.89 17.49
C GLN A 34 -19.10 23.71 16.18
N GLU A 35 -18.06 24.53 16.02
CA GLU A 35 -17.01 24.34 15.03
C GLU A 35 -16.33 23.03 15.42
N THR A 36 -16.80 21.93 14.83
CA THR A 36 -16.18 20.62 14.97
C THR A 36 -14.83 20.73 14.29
N THR A 37 -13.79 20.98 15.08
CA THR A 37 -12.42 20.66 14.68
C THR A 37 -12.40 19.16 14.45
N ASP A 38 -12.58 18.76 13.19
CA ASP A 38 -12.41 17.40 12.72
C ASP A 38 -10.93 17.05 12.90
N VAL A 39 -10.57 16.61 14.10
CA VAL A 39 -9.30 15.96 14.35
C VAL A 39 -9.42 14.59 13.68
N SER A 40 -9.21 14.58 12.36
CA SER A 40 -9.29 13.38 11.55
C SER A 40 -8.41 12.32 12.20
N ALA A 41 -9.01 11.20 12.62
CA ALA A 41 -8.27 10.07 13.16
C ALA A 41 -7.11 9.72 12.21
N PRO A 42 -5.92 9.39 12.71
CA PRO A 42 -4.78 9.13 11.86
C PRO A 42 -5.14 8.02 10.86
N THR A 43 -5.15 8.36 9.58
CA THR A 43 -5.44 7.42 8.50
C THR A 43 -4.44 6.27 8.61
N ARG A 44 -4.94 5.06 8.87
CA ARG A 44 -4.08 3.88 8.94
C ARG A 44 -3.28 3.76 7.64
N LYS A 45 -1.95 3.76 7.76
CA LYS A 45 -1.05 3.59 6.62
C LYS A 45 -1.36 2.26 5.94
N LYS A 46 -1.65 2.30 4.64
CA LYS A 46 -1.98 1.09 3.88
C LYS A 46 -0.73 0.24 3.70
N ALA A 47 -0.92 -1.08 3.61
CA ALA A 47 0.17 -1.99 3.27
C ALA A 47 0.69 -1.72 1.86
N SER A 48 -0.19 -1.43 0.90
CA SER A 48 0.16 -1.02 -0.45
C SER A 48 -0.94 -0.11 -1.00
N TYR A 49 -0.57 0.79 -1.90
CA TYR A 49 -1.51 1.63 -2.64
C TYR A 49 -1.81 1.07 -4.04
N VAL A 50 -1.29 -0.11 -4.38
CA VAL A 50 -1.59 -0.81 -5.64
C VAL A 50 -2.92 -1.57 -5.51
N GLY A 51 -3.76 -1.48 -6.53
CA GLY A 51 -5.06 -2.15 -6.57
C GLY A 51 -4.96 -3.68 -6.47
N VAL A 52 -5.90 -4.31 -5.76
CA VAL A 52 -5.83 -5.73 -5.35
C VAL A 52 -5.69 -6.72 -6.53
N PRO A 53 -6.49 -6.65 -7.62
CA PRO A 53 -6.32 -7.59 -8.73
C PRO A 53 -4.96 -7.42 -9.42
N ALA A 54 -4.48 -6.19 -9.55
CA ALA A 54 -3.23 -5.88 -10.23
C ALA A 54 -2.01 -6.34 -9.42
N ILE A 55 -2.00 -6.12 -8.10
CA ILE A 55 -0.90 -6.59 -7.25
C ILE A 55 -0.84 -8.13 -7.19
N PHE A 56 -1.98 -8.82 -7.24
CA PHE A 56 -1.97 -10.29 -7.30
C PHE A 56 -1.46 -10.83 -8.64
N LYS A 57 -1.82 -10.20 -9.76
CA LYS A 57 -1.22 -10.53 -11.07
C LYS A 57 0.29 -10.31 -11.08
N LEU A 58 0.74 -9.19 -10.50
CA LEU A 58 2.16 -8.91 -10.36
C LEU A 58 2.86 -9.96 -9.48
N LYS A 59 2.29 -10.31 -8.32
CA LYS A 59 2.82 -11.36 -7.44
C LYS A 59 2.93 -12.70 -8.19
N LEU A 60 1.91 -13.09 -8.95
CA LEU A 60 1.94 -14.31 -9.76
C LEU A 60 3.05 -14.27 -10.82
N ALA A 61 3.21 -13.15 -11.53
CA ALA A 61 4.26 -12.98 -12.51
C ALA A 61 5.66 -13.05 -11.88
N CYS A 62 5.86 -12.40 -10.73
CA CYS A 62 7.11 -12.45 -9.98
C CYS A 62 7.47 -13.86 -9.49
N MET A 63 6.50 -14.76 -9.26
CA MET A 63 6.79 -16.16 -8.93
C MET A 63 7.60 -16.86 -10.03
N HIS A 64 7.38 -16.50 -11.30
CA HIS A 64 8.16 -17.07 -12.41
C HIS A 64 9.60 -16.54 -12.40
N LEU A 65 9.80 -15.27 -12.05
CA LEU A 65 11.13 -14.69 -11.92
C LEU A 65 11.88 -15.32 -10.75
N GLU A 66 11.25 -15.43 -9.58
CA GLU A 66 11.81 -16.15 -8.42
C GLU A 66 12.25 -17.56 -8.78
N GLN A 67 11.43 -18.30 -9.54
CA GLN A 67 11.78 -19.65 -9.97
C GLN A 67 12.93 -19.68 -10.98
N ALA A 68 12.98 -18.70 -11.90
CA ALA A 68 14.04 -18.61 -12.90
C ALA A 68 15.39 -18.21 -12.29
N TYR A 69 15.34 -17.28 -11.33
CA TYR A 69 16.51 -16.77 -10.62
C TYR A 69 16.77 -17.51 -9.30
N GLY A 70 16.08 -18.62 -8.99
CA GLY A 70 16.42 -19.56 -7.90
C GLY A 70 16.83 -18.89 -6.58
N ASP A 71 18.05 -19.18 -6.11
CA ASP A 71 18.67 -18.70 -4.84
C ASP A 71 18.92 -17.17 -4.78
N SER A 72 18.11 -16.37 -5.45
CA SER A 72 18.07 -14.93 -5.27
C SER A 72 17.48 -14.56 -3.90
N PHE A 73 17.68 -13.32 -3.46
CA PHE A 73 16.92 -12.79 -2.31
C PHE A 73 15.47 -12.45 -2.69
N GLY A 74 15.18 -12.43 -3.99
CA GLY A 74 13.84 -12.34 -4.54
C GLY A 74 13.45 -10.97 -5.06
N CYS A 75 12.19 -10.87 -5.47
CA CYS A 75 11.53 -9.67 -5.95
C CYS A 75 10.93 -8.88 -4.78
N TYR A 76 11.16 -7.58 -4.79
CA TYR A 76 10.62 -6.65 -3.81
C TYR A 76 9.89 -5.52 -4.52
N LEU A 77 8.65 -5.28 -4.10
CA LEU A 77 7.98 -4.02 -4.36
C LEU A 77 8.61 -2.95 -3.45
N VAL A 78 8.99 -1.82 -4.05
CA VAL A 78 9.59 -0.69 -3.34
C VAL A 78 8.96 0.62 -3.82
N GLY A 79 9.55 1.74 -3.41
CA GLY A 79 9.24 3.05 -3.98
C GLY A 79 7.89 3.62 -3.56
N SER A 80 7.42 4.57 -4.35
CA SER A 80 6.30 5.45 -3.94
C SER A 80 4.96 4.72 -3.80
N ALA A 81 4.78 3.60 -4.49
CA ALA A 81 3.57 2.77 -4.43
C ALA A 81 3.33 2.11 -3.06
N LEU A 82 4.35 2.05 -2.19
CA LEU A 82 4.21 1.61 -0.79
C LEU A 82 3.91 2.75 0.18
N GLU A 83 4.14 4.00 -0.22
CA GLU A 83 4.16 5.15 0.69
C GLU A 83 2.91 6.04 0.53
N ARG A 84 2.45 6.24 -0.71
CA ARG A 84 1.35 7.16 -1.04
C ARG A 84 0.48 6.65 -2.18
N ALA A 85 -0.70 7.25 -2.39
CA ALA A 85 -1.68 6.82 -3.40
C ALA A 85 -1.42 7.38 -4.81
N ASP A 86 -0.72 8.50 -4.91
CA ASP A 86 -0.35 9.24 -6.12
C ASP A 86 1.00 8.77 -6.70
N TRP A 87 1.19 7.46 -6.79
CA TRP A 87 2.37 6.87 -7.44
C TRP A 87 2.20 6.87 -8.97
N ARG A 88 3.31 7.04 -9.70
CA ARG A 88 3.34 7.05 -11.18
C ARG A 88 3.70 5.68 -11.74
N ASP A 89 4.69 5.07 -11.13
CA ASP A 89 5.27 3.77 -11.44
C ASP A 89 5.24 2.85 -10.21
N VAL A 90 5.39 1.56 -10.48
CA VAL A 90 5.49 0.50 -9.49
C VAL A 90 6.90 -0.09 -9.61
N ASP A 91 7.78 0.33 -8.69
CA ASP A 91 9.17 -0.11 -8.63
C ASP A 91 9.26 -1.56 -8.13
N VAL A 92 9.84 -2.45 -8.95
CA VAL A 92 10.13 -3.83 -8.57
C VAL A 92 11.63 -4.07 -8.67
N VAL A 93 12.24 -4.53 -7.59
CA VAL A 93 13.67 -4.83 -7.53
C VAL A 93 13.87 -6.31 -7.32
N MET A 94 14.66 -6.95 -8.18
CA MET A 94 15.21 -8.28 -7.88
C MET A 94 16.60 -8.12 -7.26
N ILE A 95 16.77 -8.62 -6.04
CA ILE A 95 18.04 -8.56 -5.34
C ILE A 95 18.79 -9.89 -5.50
N LEU A 96 20.01 -9.81 -6.01
CA LEU A 96 20.93 -10.94 -6.16
C LEU A 96 22.09 -10.78 -5.17
N ASP A 97 22.69 -11.89 -4.75
CA ASP A 97 24.01 -11.84 -4.10
C ASP A 97 25.04 -11.23 -5.07
N ASP A 98 26.04 -10.52 -4.54
CA ASP A 98 26.99 -9.77 -5.36
C ASP A 98 27.75 -10.66 -6.36
N GLU A 99 28.13 -11.87 -5.93
CA GLU A 99 28.84 -12.83 -6.80
C GLU A 99 27.96 -13.26 -7.97
N ARG A 100 26.69 -13.55 -7.72
CA ARG A 100 25.74 -13.91 -8.76
C ARG A 100 25.37 -12.75 -9.65
N PHE A 101 25.21 -11.56 -9.08
CA PHE A 101 25.01 -10.36 -9.86
C PHE A 101 26.17 -10.21 -10.85
N GLN A 102 27.42 -10.39 -10.40
CA GLN A 102 28.58 -10.37 -11.28
C GLN A 102 28.59 -11.52 -12.31
N ARG A 103 28.16 -12.73 -11.93
CA ARG A 103 28.04 -13.84 -12.91
C ARG A 103 27.01 -13.53 -14.00
N GLU A 104 25.90 -12.91 -13.63
CA GLU A 104 24.85 -12.54 -14.58
C GLU A 104 25.27 -11.34 -15.43
N PHE A 105 25.93 -10.35 -14.85
CA PHE A 105 26.38 -9.14 -15.53
C PHE A 105 27.91 -8.99 -15.35
N PRO A 106 28.73 -9.73 -16.12
CA PRO A 106 30.18 -9.81 -15.90
C PRO A 106 30.91 -8.48 -16.09
N ASP A 107 30.38 -7.60 -16.94
CA ASP A 107 30.95 -6.29 -17.24
C ASP A 107 30.38 -5.18 -16.34
N ALA A 108 29.45 -5.51 -15.45
CA ALA A 108 28.82 -4.55 -14.56
C ALA A 108 29.73 -4.14 -13.40
N GLU A 109 29.81 -2.84 -13.14
CA GLU A 109 30.60 -2.25 -12.07
C GLU A 109 29.73 -1.99 -10.83
N ILE A 110 29.87 -2.85 -9.82
CA ILE A 110 28.98 -2.87 -8.64
C ILE A 110 29.20 -1.67 -7.69
N ARG A 111 30.45 -1.25 -7.47
CA ARG A 111 30.79 -0.34 -6.35
C ARG A 111 30.44 1.13 -6.61
N GLY A 112 30.56 1.58 -7.86
CA GLY A 112 30.22 2.92 -8.31
C GLY A 112 28.79 3.08 -8.81
N GLY A 113 28.08 1.97 -9.05
CA GLY A 113 26.71 1.98 -9.56
C GLY A 113 26.61 2.05 -11.08
N ALA A 114 27.74 2.02 -11.78
CA ALA A 114 27.75 2.05 -13.24
C ALA A 114 27.22 0.75 -13.86
N PHE A 115 26.89 -0.28 -13.06
CA PHE A 115 26.14 -1.44 -13.52
C PHE A 115 24.81 -1.10 -14.20
N GLU A 116 24.17 0.02 -13.86
CA GLU A 116 22.93 0.47 -14.53
C GLU A 116 23.17 0.87 -16.00
N CYS A 117 24.42 1.09 -16.39
CA CYS A 117 24.82 1.37 -17.78
C CYS A 117 25.27 0.11 -18.54
N ASP A 118 25.32 -1.05 -17.89
CA ASP A 118 25.68 -2.30 -18.56
C ASP A 118 24.60 -2.67 -19.60
N PRO A 119 24.97 -2.92 -20.87
CA PRO A 119 23.99 -3.21 -21.92
C PRO A 119 23.15 -4.45 -21.65
N LYS A 120 23.72 -5.50 -21.03
CA LYS A 120 22.98 -6.71 -20.69
C LYS A 120 21.96 -6.39 -19.61
N TRP A 121 22.35 -5.66 -18.57
CA TRP A 121 21.45 -5.18 -17.52
C TRP A 121 20.31 -4.35 -18.08
N LEU A 122 20.60 -3.37 -18.95
CA LEU A 122 19.60 -2.49 -19.58
C LEU A 122 18.55 -3.28 -20.36
N ILE A 123 18.99 -4.23 -21.21
CA ILE A 123 18.08 -5.06 -21.99
C ILE A 123 17.19 -5.90 -21.08
N HIS A 124 17.76 -6.49 -20.01
CA HIS A 124 16.98 -7.32 -19.09
C HIS A 124 15.96 -6.48 -18.29
N THR A 125 16.38 -5.35 -17.75
CA THR A 125 15.53 -4.39 -17.02
C THR A 125 14.36 -3.93 -17.89
N VAL A 126 14.62 -3.52 -19.14
CA VAL A 126 13.55 -3.08 -20.07
C VAL A 126 12.64 -4.25 -20.46
N ALA A 127 13.19 -5.40 -20.86
CA ALA A 127 12.40 -6.55 -21.31
C ALA A 127 11.50 -7.09 -20.20
N ILE A 128 12.01 -7.20 -18.97
CA ILE A 128 11.22 -7.69 -17.83
C ILE A 128 10.19 -6.65 -17.40
N SER A 129 10.51 -5.35 -17.41
CA SER A 129 9.53 -4.28 -17.13
C SER A 129 8.34 -4.36 -18.08
N GLU A 130 8.60 -4.48 -19.38
CA GLU A 130 7.59 -4.63 -20.43
C GLU A 130 6.75 -5.90 -20.25
N TRP A 131 7.41 -7.02 -19.96
CA TRP A 131 6.73 -8.29 -19.71
C TRP A 131 5.82 -8.23 -18.47
N LEU A 132 6.31 -7.69 -17.35
CA LEU A 132 5.54 -7.53 -16.11
C LEU A 132 4.38 -6.54 -16.28
N ARG A 133 4.57 -5.46 -17.06
CA ARG A 133 3.49 -4.56 -17.45
C ARG A 133 2.40 -5.32 -18.20
N ALA A 134 2.76 -6.14 -19.18
CA ALA A 134 1.80 -6.95 -19.92
C ALA A 134 1.03 -7.95 -19.02
N GLN A 135 1.69 -8.53 -18.00
CA GLN A 135 1.03 -9.47 -17.08
C GLN A 135 0.09 -8.77 -16.07
N SER A 136 0.49 -7.60 -15.55
CA SER A 136 -0.18 -6.95 -14.41
C SER A 136 -1.11 -5.79 -14.80
N GLY A 137 -0.85 -5.15 -15.95
CA GLY A 137 -1.47 -3.89 -16.35
C GLY A 137 -0.92 -2.66 -15.59
N LEU A 138 0.14 -2.82 -14.80
CA LEU A 138 0.76 -1.74 -14.03
C LEU A 138 1.94 -1.11 -14.79
N PRO A 139 2.22 0.19 -14.60
CA PRO A 139 3.44 0.83 -15.10
C PRO A 139 4.64 0.37 -14.25
N ILE A 140 5.19 -0.80 -14.58
CA ILE A 140 6.31 -1.41 -13.83
C ILE A 140 7.64 -0.77 -14.25
N ASP A 141 8.47 -0.44 -13.25
CA ASP A 141 9.90 -0.19 -13.40
C ASP A 141 10.66 -1.32 -12.68
N PHE A 142 11.24 -2.25 -13.44
CA PHE A 142 11.93 -3.42 -12.90
C PHE A 142 13.44 -3.27 -13.00
N LYS A 143 14.17 -3.61 -11.94
CA LYS A 143 15.64 -3.58 -11.93
C LYS A 143 16.28 -4.72 -11.14
N PHE A 144 17.46 -5.17 -11.59
CA PHE A 144 18.34 -6.02 -10.78
C PHE A 144 19.25 -5.16 -9.91
N GLN A 145 19.45 -5.55 -8.66
CA GLN A 145 20.42 -4.92 -7.78
C GLN A 145 21.31 -5.95 -7.08
N PRO A 146 22.62 -5.67 -6.95
CA PRO A 146 23.48 -6.42 -6.06
C PRO A 146 23.10 -6.13 -4.60
N GLN A 147 23.21 -7.14 -3.74
CA GLN A 147 22.78 -7.09 -2.35
C GLN A 147 23.46 -5.95 -1.58
N THR A 148 24.78 -5.81 -1.69
CA THR A 148 25.53 -4.79 -0.95
C THR A 148 25.03 -3.40 -1.33
N TRP A 149 24.91 -3.13 -2.63
CA TRP A 149 24.40 -1.85 -3.15
C TRP A 149 22.99 -1.55 -2.67
N ALA A 150 22.08 -2.54 -2.75
CA ALA A 150 20.70 -2.38 -2.32
C ALA A 150 20.63 -2.02 -0.84
N ASN A 151 21.40 -2.70 0.01
CA ASN A 151 21.39 -2.48 1.46
C ASN A 151 22.01 -1.14 1.87
N GLU A 152 23.05 -0.67 1.18
CA GLU A 152 23.67 0.63 1.44
C GLU A 152 22.76 1.80 1.04
N ARG A 153 22.06 1.71 -0.10
CA ARG A 153 21.33 2.85 -0.67
C ARG A 153 19.83 2.88 -0.40
N HIS A 154 19.23 1.75 -0.02
CA HIS A 154 17.78 1.66 0.14
C HIS A 154 17.39 1.21 1.55
N LEU A 155 17.45 2.12 2.52
CA LEU A 155 17.03 1.90 3.91
C LEU A 155 15.50 1.91 4.13
N GLY A 156 14.73 2.12 3.06
CA GLY A 156 13.27 2.19 3.08
C GLY A 156 12.58 0.82 3.18
N ARG A 157 11.25 0.86 3.27
CA ARG A 157 10.41 -0.34 3.28
C ARG A 157 10.52 -1.10 1.96
N ARG A 158 10.59 -2.43 2.05
CA ARG A 158 10.50 -3.37 0.92
C ARG A 158 9.40 -4.39 1.22
N ASP A 159 8.52 -4.64 0.26
CA ASP A 159 7.49 -5.67 0.38
C ASP A 159 7.86 -6.85 -0.53
N ALA A 160 8.12 -8.02 0.05
CA ALA A 160 8.52 -9.19 -0.71
C ALA A 160 7.34 -9.73 -1.54
N ILE A 161 7.55 -9.93 -2.84
CA ILE A 161 6.54 -10.38 -3.79
C ILE A 161 7.05 -11.58 -4.59
N GLY A 162 6.14 -12.44 -5.07
CA GLY A 162 6.53 -13.64 -5.80
C GLY A 162 6.90 -14.85 -4.93
N MET A 163 6.85 -14.71 -3.60
CA MET A 163 7.08 -15.84 -2.70
C MET A 163 6.01 -16.94 -2.87
N ARG A 164 6.46 -18.18 -3.03
CA ARG A 164 5.58 -19.36 -3.05
C ARG A 164 5.52 -19.99 -1.67
N VAL A 165 4.32 -20.06 -1.10
CA VAL A 165 4.10 -20.85 0.11
C VAL A 165 4.06 -22.32 -0.28
N VAL A 166 5.10 -23.07 0.08
CA VAL A 166 5.15 -24.52 -0.10
C VAL A 166 4.85 -25.21 1.22
N ARG A 167 3.99 -26.23 1.19
CA ARG A 167 3.76 -27.08 2.37
C ARG A 167 5.03 -27.89 2.62
N CYS A 168 5.66 -27.70 3.78
CA CYS A 168 6.74 -28.58 4.20
C CYS A 168 6.18 -30.01 4.34
N LYS A 169 6.75 -30.97 3.60
CA LYS A 169 6.36 -32.38 3.68
C LYS A 169 6.97 -33.07 4.89
N ASP A 170 8.06 -32.52 5.42
CA ASP A 170 8.73 -33.01 6.61
C ASP A 170 8.27 -32.20 7.83
N LYS A 171 7.93 -32.89 8.92
CA LYS A 171 7.62 -32.22 10.18
C LYS A 171 8.93 -31.66 10.73
N CYS A 172 8.98 -30.33 10.89
CA CYS A 172 10.04 -29.66 11.63
C CYS A 172 10.09 -30.15 13.08
#